data_AF-E3M447-F1
#
_entry.id   AF-E3M447-F1
#
_cell.length_a   1.000
_cell.length_b   1.000
_cell.length_c   1.000
_cell.angle_alpha   90.00
_cell.angle_beta   90.00
_cell.angle_gamma   90.00
#
_symmetry.space_group_name_H-M   'P 1'
#
loop_
_entity.id
_entity.type
_entity.pdbx_description
1 polymer ?
#
loop_
_entity_poly.entity_id
_entity_poly.type
_entity_poly.pdbx_seq_one_letter_code
_entity_poly.pdbx_strand_id
1 'polypeptide(L)'
;MESSNISKCATEDQMILQTSLLLRVNVILMTIIAIFTFILTFKALYILKQPSVVHKSTKILLYNSLFFVNIHEVIFMTIQCAAFIRSFTLSDKPCEIMRTTLECRFKNHVLIFAIAGMNFNQFGLTLDRFLGTIIPTTYSNQGYLPGVLISILVIVCSVGAPLIIAIGDPYNDIVPNCFFFPEHSAPRANVFLIVLSVLVITSILINLVIIFVNKKLEEGTRYYVSQRYIKREALHSTRIISYIAVPQFLGLALYSTIVLTLRLHKTMIPVSMYHNIVWWAYTVPLAAVSFPALLIYRVNQVGSNRKRVINRITAKVETQEEHMKSLKDLWG
;
A
#
# COMPACT_ATOMS: atom_id res chain seq x y z
N MET A 1 31.02 30.25 23.89
CA MET A 1 31.94 29.08 23.96
C MET A 1 31.53 28.17 22.83
N GLU A 2 32.42 28.06 21.84
CA GLU A 2 32.17 27.53 20.50
C GLU A 2 31.68 26.08 20.52
N SER A 3 30.49 25.85 19.96
CA SER A 3 30.11 24.52 19.50
C SER A 3 30.90 24.23 18.23
N SER A 4 32.00 23.50 18.35
CA SER A 4 32.72 22.91 17.23
C SER A 4 31.76 22.01 16.43
N ASN A 5 31.15 22.57 15.38
CA ASN A 5 30.49 21.81 14.33
C ASN A 5 31.57 20.97 13.64
N ILE A 6 31.83 19.76 14.15
CA ILE A 6 32.56 18.75 13.40
C ILE A 6 31.67 18.41 12.20
N SER A 7 31.90 19.06 11.06
CA SER A 7 31.25 18.71 9.80
C SER A 7 31.72 17.29 9.44
N LYS A 8 30.89 16.29 9.73
CA LYS A 8 31.14 14.92 9.25
C LYS A 8 30.97 14.95 7.73
N CYS A 9 32.08 14.92 7.01
CA CYS A 9 32.07 14.91 5.55
C CYS A 9 31.81 13.50 5.01
N ALA A 10 31.33 13.41 3.78
CA ALA A 10 31.14 12.15 3.08
C ALA A 10 32.50 11.46 2.84
N THR A 11 32.51 10.12 2.93
CA THR A 11 33.65 9.32 2.48
C THR A 11 33.70 9.28 0.95
N GLU A 12 34.86 8.91 0.38
CA GLU A 12 35.04 8.77 -1.07
C GLU A 12 34.03 7.81 -1.71
N ASP A 13 33.77 6.67 -1.06
CA ASP A 13 32.73 5.71 -1.47
C ASP A 13 31.32 6.32 -1.50
N GLN A 14 30.99 7.17 -0.52
CA GLN A 14 29.70 7.84 -0.45
C GLN A 14 29.57 8.90 -1.54
N MET A 15 30.67 9.59 -1.88
CA MET A 15 30.73 10.54 -2.99
C MET A 15 30.47 9.87 -4.33
N ILE A 16 31.15 8.75 -4.60
CA ILE A 16 30.97 7.97 -5.83
C ILE A 16 29.51 7.52 -5.97
N LEU A 17 28.91 7.06 -4.87
CA LEU A 17 27.53 6.60 -4.90
C LEU A 17 26.53 7.75 -5.18
N GLN A 18 26.70 8.88 -4.49
CA GLN A 18 25.82 10.06 -4.60
C GLN A 18 25.94 10.78 -5.95
N THR A 19 26.98 10.50 -6.71
CA THR A 19 27.20 11.03 -8.07
C THR A 19 27.02 9.98 -9.17
N SER A 20 26.75 8.72 -8.79
CA SER A 20 26.69 7.59 -9.70
C SER A 20 25.55 7.70 -10.73
N LEU A 21 25.79 7.14 -11.92
CA LEU A 21 24.75 7.01 -12.94
C LEU A 21 23.59 6.12 -12.47
N LEU A 22 23.87 5.07 -11.70
CA LEU A 22 22.86 4.15 -11.16
C LEU A 22 21.84 4.89 -10.29
N LEU A 23 22.31 5.77 -9.41
CA LEU A 23 21.47 6.64 -8.60
C LEU A 23 20.56 7.50 -9.49
N ARG A 24 21.15 8.19 -10.47
CA ARG A 24 20.42 9.10 -11.37
C ARG A 24 19.32 8.36 -12.15
N VAL A 25 19.64 7.18 -12.69
CA VAL A 25 18.68 6.31 -13.39
C VAL A 25 17.56 5.85 -12.45
N ASN A 26 17.90 5.43 -11.24
CA ASN A 26 16.91 5.02 -10.23
C ASN A 26 15.93 6.16 -9.92
N VAL A 27 16.42 7.39 -9.71
CA VAL A 27 15.56 8.55 -9.44
C VAL A 27 14.63 8.83 -10.62
N ILE A 28 15.12 8.81 -11.85
CA ILE A 28 14.29 9.03 -13.05
C ILE A 28 13.19 7.97 -13.14
N LEU A 29 13.55 6.69 -12.97
CA LEU A 29 12.61 5.57 -13.03
C LEU A 29 11.52 5.69 -11.95
N MET A 30 11.90 5.97 -10.71
CA MET A 30 10.95 6.12 -9.61
C MET A 30 10.05 7.35 -9.77
N THR A 31 10.57 8.43 -10.38
CA THR A 31 9.77 9.63 -10.68
C THR A 31 8.73 9.34 -11.76
N ILE A 32 9.08 8.58 -12.80
CA ILE A 32 8.11 8.14 -13.83
C ILE A 32 7.01 7.29 -13.20
N ILE A 33 7.37 6.37 -12.30
CA ILE A 33 6.41 5.54 -11.56
C ILE A 33 5.46 6.44 -10.76
N ALA A 34 5.98 7.41 -9.99
CA ALA A 34 5.17 8.33 -9.19
C ALA A 34 4.18 9.12 -10.05
N ILE A 35 4.62 9.67 -11.20
CA ILE A 35 3.76 10.37 -12.16
C ILE A 35 2.63 9.45 -12.64
N PHE A 36 2.96 8.20 -12.98
CA PHE A 36 1.96 7.22 -13.38
C PHE A 36 0.97 6.89 -12.24
N THR A 37 1.44 6.81 -10.99
CA THR A 37 0.60 6.62 -9.81
C THR A 37 -0.42 7.75 -9.65
N PHE A 38 -0.06 9.01 -9.88
CA PHE A 38 -0.99 10.14 -9.83
C PHE A 38 -2.08 10.03 -10.91
N ILE A 39 -1.69 9.72 -12.16
CA ILE A 39 -2.63 9.55 -13.28
C ILE A 39 -3.63 8.42 -12.98
N LEU A 40 -3.13 7.29 -12.49
CA LEU A 40 -3.98 6.16 -12.12
C LEU A 40 -4.86 6.47 -10.91
N THR A 41 -4.35 7.19 -9.91
CA THR A 41 -5.16 7.62 -8.76
C THR A 41 -6.36 8.43 -9.23
N PHE A 42 -6.17 9.40 -10.13
CA PHE A 42 -7.26 10.21 -10.66
C PHE A 42 -8.34 9.35 -11.34
N LYS A 43 -7.93 8.40 -12.18
CA LYS A 43 -8.84 7.44 -12.83
C LYS A 43 -9.56 6.54 -11.80
N ALA A 44 -8.84 6.08 -10.78
CA ALA A 44 -9.40 5.24 -9.72
C ALA A 44 -10.47 6.00 -8.91
N LEU A 45 -10.23 7.27 -8.57
CA LEU A 45 -11.21 8.12 -7.90
C LEU A 45 -12.50 8.29 -8.71
N TYR A 46 -12.37 8.50 -10.02
CA TYR A 46 -13.51 8.62 -10.92
C TYR A 46 -14.35 7.34 -10.94
N ILE A 47 -13.70 6.17 -11.03
CA ILE A 47 -14.38 4.87 -11.01
C ILE A 47 -15.04 4.58 -9.66
N LEU A 48 -14.39 4.93 -8.53
CA LEU A 48 -14.97 4.74 -7.19
C LEU A 48 -16.21 5.62 -6.94
N LYS A 49 -16.29 6.80 -7.59
CA LYS A 49 -17.47 7.68 -7.52
C LYS A 49 -18.69 7.11 -8.24
N GLN A 50 -18.49 6.27 -9.26
CA GLN A 50 -19.61 5.63 -9.95
C GLN A 50 -20.34 4.64 -9.01
N PRO A 51 -21.64 4.34 -9.28
CA PRO A 51 -22.36 3.30 -8.58
C PRO A 51 -21.66 1.95 -8.80
N SER A 52 -20.81 1.60 -7.84
CA SER A 52 -19.88 0.48 -7.93
C SER A 52 -20.38 -0.69 -7.10
N VAL A 53 -19.93 -1.88 -7.43
CA VAL A 53 -20.19 -3.14 -6.70
C VAL A 53 -19.52 -3.18 -5.30
N VAL A 54 -18.76 -2.14 -4.93
CA VAL A 54 -18.06 -2.06 -3.65
C VAL A 54 -18.94 -1.43 -2.57
N HIS A 55 -19.03 -2.10 -1.43
CA HIS A 55 -19.77 -1.63 -0.24
C HIS A 55 -19.29 -0.26 0.25
N LYS A 56 -20.21 0.54 0.82
CA LYS A 56 -19.94 1.94 1.23
C LYS A 56 -18.78 2.06 2.23
N SER A 57 -18.76 1.22 3.28
CA SER A 57 -17.67 1.13 4.25
C SER A 57 -16.29 1.00 3.58
N THR A 58 -16.20 0.08 2.63
CA THR A 58 -14.96 -0.22 1.92
C THR A 58 -14.49 0.91 1.02
N LYS A 59 -15.42 1.65 0.39
CA LYS A 59 -15.06 2.81 -0.42
C LYS A 59 -14.27 3.82 0.40
N ILE A 60 -14.65 4.04 1.66
CA ILE A 60 -13.95 4.96 2.57
C ILE A 60 -12.50 4.51 2.76
N LEU A 61 -12.29 3.22 3.04
CA LEU A 61 -10.94 2.67 3.19
C LEU A 61 -10.14 2.70 1.88
N LEU A 62 -10.78 2.53 0.72
CA LEU A 62 -10.11 2.69 -0.58
C LEU A 62 -9.71 4.14 -0.85
N TYR A 63 -10.56 5.11 -0.52
CA TYR A 63 -10.21 6.54 -0.58
C TYR A 63 -9.04 6.87 0.35
N ASN A 64 -9.08 6.36 1.58
CA ASN A 64 -8.00 6.53 2.56
C ASN A 64 -6.68 5.90 2.06
N SER A 65 -6.75 4.73 1.41
CA SER A 65 -5.58 4.09 0.78
C SER A 65 -4.97 4.96 -0.33
N LEU A 66 -5.81 5.53 -1.21
CA LEU A 66 -5.36 6.43 -2.26
C LEU A 66 -4.71 7.68 -1.66
N PHE A 67 -5.27 8.24 -0.58
CA PHE A 67 -4.70 9.37 0.13
C PHE A 67 -3.27 9.08 0.62
N PHE A 68 -3.04 7.96 1.33
CA PHE A 68 -1.70 7.58 1.79
C PHE A 68 -0.71 7.31 0.66
N VAL A 69 -1.15 6.63 -0.40
CA VAL A 69 -0.34 6.40 -1.60
C VAL A 69 0.14 7.72 -2.19
N ASN A 70 -0.73 8.72 -2.30
CA ASN A 70 -0.35 10.00 -2.89
C ASN A 70 0.57 10.81 -1.99
N ILE A 71 0.36 10.79 -0.66
CA ILE A 71 1.30 11.42 0.28
C ILE A 71 2.68 10.77 0.17
N HIS A 72 2.73 9.43 0.13
CA HIS A 72 3.98 8.69 -0.04
C HIS A 72 4.70 9.10 -1.32
N GLU A 73 4.01 9.11 -2.46
CA GLU A 73 4.62 9.46 -3.75
C GLU A 73 5.11 10.91 -3.79
N VAL A 74 4.33 11.87 -3.25
CA VAL A 74 4.73 13.30 -3.19
C VAL A 74 5.99 13.47 -2.35
N ILE A 75 6.02 12.91 -1.13
CA ILE A 75 7.17 13.10 -0.25
C ILE A 75 8.39 12.35 -0.76
N PHE A 76 8.21 11.14 -1.28
CA PHE A 76 9.30 10.36 -1.85
C PHE A 76 9.90 11.04 -3.09
N MET A 77 9.08 11.56 -3.99
CA MET A 77 9.54 12.35 -5.15
C MET A 77 10.29 13.60 -4.69
N THR A 78 9.81 14.32 -3.66
CA THR A 78 10.49 15.49 -3.10
C THR A 78 11.87 15.14 -2.51
N ILE A 79 11.98 13.97 -1.88
CA ILE A 79 13.24 13.44 -1.35
C ILE A 79 14.20 13.10 -2.51
N GLN A 80 13.71 12.38 -3.52
CA GLN A 80 14.52 11.93 -4.66
C GLN A 80 14.97 13.09 -5.57
N CYS A 81 14.10 14.05 -5.87
CA CYS A 81 14.46 15.24 -6.64
C CYS A 81 15.55 16.06 -5.93
N ALA A 82 15.48 16.18 -4.61
CA ALA A 82 16.51 16.87 -3.84
C ALA A 82 17.86 16.13 -3.91
N ALA A 83 17.86 14.79 -3.86
CA ALA A 83 19.07 13.99 -4.05
C ALA A 83 19.62 14.12 -5.49
N PHE A 84 18.74 14.14 -6.49
CA PHE A 84 19.11 14.29 -7.90
C PHE A 84 19.79 15.62 -8.20
N ILE A 85 19.21 16.75 -7.77
CA ILE A 85 19.82 18.08 -7.96
C ILE A 85 21.22 18.11 -7.34
N ARG A 86 21.37 17.57 -6.12
CA ARG A 86 22.65 17.56 -5.41
C ARG A 86 23.68 16.66 -6.04
N SER A 87 23.25 15.56 -6.68
CA SER A 87 24.12 14.68 -7.47
C SER A 87 24.85 15.44 -8.60
N PHE A 88 24.30 16.57 -9.06
CA PHE A 88 24.94 17.44 -10.06
C PHE A 88 25.61 18.67 -9.45
N THR A 89 24.97 19.35 -8.49
CA THR A 89 25.46 20.66 -8.00
C THR A 89 26.52 20.56 -6.91
N LEU A 90 26.59 19.42 -6.20
CA LEU A 90 27.48 19.21 -5.06
C LEU A 90 28.46 18.05 -5.29
N SER A 91 28.73 17.68 -6.55
CA SER A 91 29.63 16.55 -6.89
C SER A 91 31.04 16.72 -6.34
N ASP A 92 31.48 17.97 -6.14
CA ASP A 92 32.85 18.29 -5.72
C ASP A 92 32.93 18.73 -4.25
N LYS A 93 31.80 18.66 -3.51
CA LYS A 93 31.66 19.19 -2.15
C LYS A 93 31.29 18.09 -1.13
N PRO A 94 32.28 17.35 -0.60
CA PRO A 94 32.02 16.18 0.24
C PRO A 94 31.36 16.50 1.59
N CYS A 95 31.54 17.70 2.13
CA CYS A 95 30.97 18.07 3.42
C CYS A 95 29.52 18.60 3.32
N GLU A 96 29.04 18.91 2.12
CA GLU A 96 27.70 19.48 1.88
C GLU A 96 26.72 18.49 1.21
N ILE A 97 27.22 17.41 0.61
CA ILE A 97 26.39 16.45 -0.14
C ILE A 97 25.45 15.65 0.77
N MET A 98 25.91 15.30 1.97
CA MET A 98 25.17 14.56 2.99
C MET A 98 24.22 15.49 3.74
N ARG A 99 23.13 14.96 4.30
CA ARG A 99 22.22 15.74 5.14
C ARG A 99 22.37 15.39 6.60
N THR A 100 22.12 16.37 7.45
CA THR A 100 21.83 16.10 8.85
C THR A 100 20.45 15.44 8.97
N THR A 101 20.31 14.52 9.92
CA THR A 101 19.03 13.89 10.23
C THR A 101 17.99 14.91 10.71
N LEU A 102 18.42 16.02 11.31
CA LEU A 102 17.55 17.13 11.70
C LEU A 102 16.88 17.80 10.49
N GLU A 103 17.64 18.12 9.42
CA GLU A 103 17.08 18.65 8.17
C GLU A 103 16.10 17.68 7.50
N CYS A 104 16.32 16.38 7.69
CA CYS A 104 15.48 15.33 7.14
C CYS A 104 14.25 15.00 7.98
N ARG A 105 14.18 15.47 9.24
CA ARG A 105 13.18 15.04 10.22
C ARG A 105 11.75 15.08 9.68
N PHE A 106 11.33 16.24 9.17
CA PHE A 106 9.97 16.40 8.64
C PHE A 106 9.69 15.45 7.47
N LYS A 107 10.60 15.39 6.48
CA LYS A 107 10.44 14.53 5.30
C LYS A 107 10.39 13.05 5.69
N ASN A 108 11.25 12.64 6.61
CA ASN A 108 11.29 11.28 7.13
C ASN A 108 10.01 10.91 7.89
N HIS A 109 9.48 11.81 8.74
CA HIS A 109 8.24 11.58 9.47
C HIS A 109 7.04 11.42 8.53
N VAL A 110 6.91 12.30 7.53
CA VAL A 110 5.83 12.21 6.53
C VAL A 110 5.95 10.93 5.70
N LEU A 111 7.17 10.52 5.35
CA LEU A 111 7.41 9.26 4.65
C LEU A 111 6.98 8.05 5.48
N ILE A 112 7.40 7.97 6.74
CA ILE A 112 7.02 6.90 7.67
C ILE A 112 5.52 6.89 7.90
N PHE A 113 4.90 8.06 8.11
CA PHE A 113 3.44 8.21 8.23
C PHE A 113 2.73 7.60 7.03
N ALA A 114 3.19 7.88 5.81
CA ALA A 114 2.58 7.35 4.60
C ALA A 114 2.78 5.84 4.44
N ILE A 115 3.98 5.31 4.75
CA ILE A 115 4.26 3.87 4.75
C ILE A 115 3.38 3.15 5.79
N ALA A 116 3.31 3.67 7.02
CA ALA A 116 2.48 3.15 8.08
C ALA A 116 1.01 3.15 7.66
N GLY A 117 0.53 4.26 7.10
CA GLY A 117 -0.84 4.39 6.60
C GLY A 117 -1.19 3.41 5.50
N MET A 118 -0.32 3.20 4.52
CA MET A 118 -0.54 2.18 3.50
C MET A 118 -0.68 0.78 4.11
N ASN A 119 0.19 0.41 5.04
CA ASN A 119 0.17 -0.92 5.67
C ASN A 119 -1.03 -1.12 6.60
N PHE A 120 -1.28 -0.16 7.51
CA PHE A 120 -2.40 -0.22 8.45
C PHE A 120 -3.74 -0.16 7.73
N ASN A 121 -3.86 0.65 6.67
CA ASN A 121 -5.07 0.68 5.86
C ASN A 121 -5.30 -0.65 5.14
N GLN A 122 -4.23 -1.31 4.68
CA GLN A 122 -4.32 -2.61 4.04
C GLN A 122 -4.80 -3.71 5.01
N PHE A 123 -4.31 -3.68 6.24
CA PHE A 123 -4.84 -4.53 7.30
C PHE A 123 -6.29 -4.18 7.63
N GLY A 124 -6.63 -2.88 7.69
CA GLY A 124 -7.99 -2.40 7.88
C GLY A 124 -8.97 -2.87 6.82
N LEU A 125 -8.57 -2.89 5.54
CA LEU A 125 -9.35 -3.49 4.45
C LEU A 125 -9.58 -4.99 4.68
N THR A 126 -8.57 -5.72 5.15
CA THR A 126 -8.69 -7.14 5.47
C THR A 126 -9.67 -7.38 6.63
N LEU A 127 -9.61 -6.54 7.67
CA LEU A 127 -10.56 -6.57 8.79
C LEU A 127 -12.00 -6.23 8.34
N ASP A 128 -12.18 -5.21 7.51
CA ASP A 128 -13.49 -4.85 6.94
C ASP A 128 -14.09 -6.01 6.12
N ARG A 129 -13.26 -6.78 5.40
CA ARG A 129 -13.69 -8.01 4.72
C ARG A 129 -14.04 -9.13 5.69
N PHE A 130 -13.22 -9.33 6.71
CA PHE A 130 -13.46 -10.33 7.74
C PHE A 130 -14.81 -10.09 8.45
N LEU A 131 -15.08 -8.84 8.85
CA LEU A 131 -16.36 -8.44 9.45
C LEU A 131 -17.54 -8.68 8.50
N GLY A 132 -17.40 -8.31 7.22
CA GLY A 132 -18.42 -8.56 6.20
C GLY A 132 -18.71 -10.05 5.95
N THR A 133 -17.74 -10.94 6.19
CA THR A 133 -17.91 -12.40 6.08
C THR A 133 -18.54 -13.01 7.33
N ILE A 134 -18.17 -12.59 8.54
CA ILE A 134 -18.65 -13.20 9.79
C ILE A 134 -20.05 -12.70 10.18
N ILE A 135 -20.33 -11.40 10.04
CA ILE A 135 -21.58 -10.77 10.49
C ILE A 135 -22.29 -10.01 9.35
N PRO A 136 -22.66 -10.70 8.24
CA PRO A 136 -23.13 -10.05 7.02
C PRO A 136 -24.40 -9.21 7.19
N THR A 137 -25.32 -9.63 8.06
CA THR A 137 -26.60 -8.93 8.31
C THR A 137 -26.36 -7.60 9.03
N THR A 138 -25.65 -7.63 10.15
CA THR A 138 -25.29 -6.43 10.91
C THR A 138 -24.44 -5.48 10.08
N TYR A 139 -23.45 -6.01 9.37
CA TYR A 139 -22.55 -5.21 8.54
C TYR A 139 -23.29 -4.49 7.41
N SER A 140 -24.26 -5.16 6.75
CA SER A 140 -25.11 -4.54 5.72
C SER A 140 -25.96 -3.40 6.27
N ASN A 141 -26.42 -3.50 7.51
CA ASN A 141 -27.26 -2.47 8.13
C ASN A 141 -26.46 -1.24 8.57
N GLN A 142 -25.16 -1.40 8.86
CA GLN A 142 -24.30 -0.32 9.36
C GLN A 142 -23.75 0.60 8.26
N GLY A 143 -23.87 0.24 6.99
CA GLY A 143 -23.55 1.11 5.85
C GLY A 143 -22.09 1.58 5.80
N TYR A 144 -21.81 2.81 6.26
CA TYR A 144 -20.47 3.42 6.22
C TYR A 144 -19.71 3.36 7.55
N LEU A 145 -20.38 3.06 8.65
CA LEU A 145 -19.85 3.23 10.01
C LEU A 145 -18.58 2.40 10.30
N PRO A 146 -18.50 1.09 9.94
CA PRO A 146 -17.29 0.29 10.19
C PRO A 146 -16.06 0.87 9.52
N GLY A 147 -16.19 1.31 8.27
CA GLY A 147 -15.10 1.88 7.48
C GLY A 147 -14.61 3.21 8.03
N VAL A 148 -15.51 4.05 8.56
CA VAL A 148 -15.12 5.28 9.25
C VAL A 148 -14.31 4.98 10.52
N LEU A 149 -14.79 4.06 11.36
CA LEU A 149 -14.10 3.70 12.60
C LEU A 149 -12.70 3.11 12.33
N ILE A 150 -12.60 2.18 11.37
CA ILE A 150 -11.32 1.62 10.94
C ILE A 150 -10.41 2.71 10.36
N SER A 151 -10.95 3.61 9.53
CA SER A 151 -10.16 4.71 8.93
C SER A 151 -9.61 5.67 10.00
N ILE A 152 -10.39 6.02 11.02
CA ILE A 152 -9.93 6.87 12.14
C ILE A 152 -8.79 6.17 12.87
N LEU A 153 -8.96 4.89 13.22
CA LEU A 153 -7.92 4.10 13.89
C LEU A 153 -6.64 4.04 13.06
N VAL A 154 -6.75 3.79 11.76
CA VAL A 154 -5.62 3.77 10.83
C VAL A 154 -4.89 5.11 10.84
N ILE A 155 -5.60 6.25 10.74
CA ILE A 155 -4.97 7.57 10.74
C ILE A 155 -4.23 7.81 12.06
N VAL A 156 -4.86 7.54 13.20
CA VAL A 156 -4.24 7.72 14.53
C VAL A 156 -2.98 6.87 14.68
N CYS A 157 -3.04 5.58 14.34
CA CYS A 157 -1.86 4.71 14.37
C CYS A 157 -0.77 5.16 13.41
N SER A 158 -1.15 5.68 12.23
CA SER A 158 -0.18 6.16 11.22
C SER A 158 0.54 7.41 11.70
N VAL A 159 -0.15 8.34 12.37
CA VAL A 159 0.48 9.53 12.99
C VAL A 159 1.38 9.12 14.15
N GLY A 160 0.95 8.14 14.95
CA GLY A 160 1.73 7.63 16.08
C GLY A 160 3.04 6.97 15.66
N ALA A 161 3.07 6.25 14.53
CA ALA A 161 4.25 5.49 14.08
C ALA A 161 5.56 6.32 13.99
N PRO A 162 5.64 7.44 13.23
CA PRO A 162 6.85 8.25 13.20
C PRO A 162 7.20 8.86 14.56
N LEU A 163 6.19 9.25 15.35
CA LEU A 163 6.41 9.84 16.68
C LEU A 163 7.06 8.84 17.64
N ILE A 164 6.59 7.59 17.66
CA ILE A 164 7.12 6.52 18.50
C ILE A 164 8.55 6.15 18.09
N ILE A 165 8.81 6.05 16.79
CA ILE A 165 10.15 5.76 16.26
C ILE A 165 11.13 6.86 16.68
N ALA A 166 10.69 8.12 16.64
CA ALA A 166 11.48 9.31 16.89
C ALA A 166 11.74 9.67 18.37
N ILE A 167 11.08 9.01 19.35
CA ILE A 167 11.16 9.41 20.76
C ILE A 167 12.62 9.48 21.24
N GLY A 168 13.07 10.61 21.80
CA GLY A 168 14.43 10.73 22.33
C GLY A 168 15.55 10.59 21.28
N ASP A 169 15.26 10.78 19.99
CA ASP A 169 16.30 10.88 18.97
C ASP A 169 16.92 12.30 18.97
N PRO A 170 18.26 12.43 19.09
CA PRO A 170 18.93 13.72 19.08
C PRO A 170 19.09 14.34 17.67
N TYR A 171 18.85 13.60 16.59
CA TYR A 171 18.98 14.03 15.19
C TYR A 171 20.35 14.64 14.83
N ASN A 172 21.43 14.08 15.37
CA ASN A 172 22.80 14.54 15.17
C ASN A 172 23.60 13.71 14.14
N ASP A 173 22.97 12.70 13.53
CA ASP A 173 23.60 11.84 12.51
C ASP A 173 23.60 12.49 11.12
N ILE A 174 24.52 12.06 10.27
CA ILE A 174 24.53 12.38 8.83
C ILE A 174 23.99 11.21 8.01
N VAL A 175 23.11 11.52 7.05
CA VAL A 175 22.47 10.53 6.19
C VAL A 175 22.61 10.90 4.70
N PRO A 176 22.76 9.89 3.83
CA PRO A 176 22.83 10.10 2.39
C PRO A 176 21.51 10.58 1.79
N ASN A 177 20.37 10.23 2.42
CA ASN A 177 19.05 10.63 1.96
C ASN A 177 18.05 10.62 3.12
N CYS A 178 16.97 11.41 3.02
CA CYS A 178 15.99 11.56 4.10
C CYS A 178 15.05 10.36 4.29
N PHE A 179 15.13 9.34 3.42
CA PHE A 179 14.36 8.11 3.63
C PHE A 179 15.06 7.11 4.55
N PHE A 180 16.32 7.35 4.93
CA PHE A 180 17.03 6.53 5.91
C PHE A 180 16.59 6.86 7.34
N PHE A 181 16.56 5.84 8.21
CA PHE A 181 16.32 6.02 9.64
C PHE A 181 17.59 6.54 10.33
N PRO A 182 17.46 7.46 11.30
CA PRO A 182 18.57 7.83 12.19
C PRO A 182 19.15 6.62 12.93
N GLU A 183 20.41 6.72 13.35
CA GLU A 183 21.12 5.60 13.99
C GLU A 183 20.54 5.31 15.38
N HIS A 184 20.26 6.34 16.17
CA HIS A 184 19.66 6.20 17.49
C HIS A 184 18.23 5.63 17.46
N SER A 185 17.45 5.95 16.42
CA SER A 185 16.12 5.37 16.18
C SER A 185 16.16 4.00 15.50
N ALA A 186 17.33 3.47 15.15
CA ALA A 186 17.46 2.27 14.33
C ALA A 186 16.79 1.01 14.92
N PRO A 187 16.94 0.68 16.23
CA PRO A 187 16.32 -0.49 16.81
C PRO A 187 14.79 -0.42 16.78
N ARG A 188 14.22 0.76 17.04
CA ARG A 188 12.76 0.96 17.01
C ARG A 188 12.20 0.92 15.60
N ALA A 189 12.95 1.45 14.62
CA ALA A 189 12.62 1.27 13.22
C ALA A 189 12.65 -0.22 12.80
N ASN A 190 13.56 -1.03 13.33
CA ASN A 190 13.55 -2.49 13.09
C ASN A 190 12.31 -3.15 13.67
N VAL A 191 11.94 -2.83 14.92
CA VAL A 191 10.69 -3.33 15.53
C VAL A 191 9.48 -2.93 14.70
N PHE A 192 9.42 -1.68 14.24
CA PHE A 192 8.36 -1.21 13.35
C PHE A 192 8.27 -2.04 12.06
N LEU A 193 9.41 -2.27 11.38
CA LEU A 193 9.45 -3.10 10.17
C LEU A 193 8.98 -4.53 10.44
N ILE A 194 9.39 -5.14 11.57
CA ILE A 194 8.92 -6.47 11.98
C ILE A 194 7.41 -6.49 12.17
N VAL A 195 6.85 -5.50 12.88
CA VAL A 195 5.39 -5.37 13.08
C VAL A 195 4.67 -5.27 11.74
N LEU A 196 5.18 -4.48 10.80
CA LEU A 196 4.61 -4.39 9.46
C LEU A 196 4.66 -5.74 8.72
N SER A 197 5.79 -6.43 8.75
CA SER A 197 5.92 -7.76 8.13
C SER A 197 4.93 -8.77 8.73
N VAL A 198 4.78 -8.80 10.05
CA VAL A 198 3.81 -9.66 10.74
C VAL A 198 2.38 -9.33 10.30
N LEU A 199 2.01 -8.04 10.28
CA LEU A 199 0.69 -7.61 9.82
C LEU A 199 0.41 -8.05 8.38
N VAL A 200 1.40 -7.96 7.50
CA VAL A 200 1.28 -8.42 6.11
C VAL A 200 1.02 -9.93 6.06
N ILE A 201 1.81 -10.73 6.78
CA ILE A 201 1.65 -12.19 6.82
C ILE A 201 0.28 -12.57 7.39
N THR A 202 -0.11 -11.99 8.52
CA THR A 202 -1.42 -12.23 9.13
C THR A 202 -2.55 -11.85 8.17
N SER A 203 -2.42 -10.74 7.44
CA SER A 203 -3.41 -10.34 6.45
C SER A 203 -3.54 -11.34 5.31
N ILE A 204 -2.42 -11.90 4.81
CA ILE A 204 -2.45 -12.94 3.77
C ILE A 204 -3.22 -14.17 4.29
N LEU A 205 -2.91 -14.63 5.51
CA LEU A 205 -3.59 -15.77 6.13
C LEU A 205 -5.09 -15.53 6.29
N ILE A 206 -5.48 -14.37 6.80
CA ILE A 206 -6.89 -14.01 6.95
C ILE A 206 -7.59 -13.97 5.59
N ASN A 207 -6.98 -13.37 4.56
CA ASN A 207 -7.57 -13.35 3.22
C ASN A 207 -7.75 -14.75 2.62
N LEU A 208 -6.81 -15.68 2.86
CA LEU A 208 -6.96 -17.08 2.45
C LEU A 208 -8.13 -17.77 3.16
N VAL A 209 -8.26 -17.60 4.48
CA VAL A 209 -9.38 -18.12 5.27
C VAL A 209 -10.70 -17.55 4.76
N ILE A 210 -10.75 -16.24 4.52
CA ILE A 210 -11.94 -15.56 3.99
C ILE A 210 -12.33 -16.16 2.64
N ILE A 211 -11.39 -16.37 1.70
CA ILE A 211 -11.67 -16.98 0.40
C ILE A 211 -12.24 -18.40 0.56
N PHE A 212 -11.67 -19.21 1.45
CA PHE A 212 -12.13 -20.58 1.69
C PHE A 212 -13.55 -20.62 2.28
N VAL A 213 -13.79 -19.83 3.34
CA VAL A 213 -15.12 -19.72 3.98
C VAL A 213 -16.16 -19.22 2.99
N ASN A 214 -15.79 -18.23 2.19
CA ASN A 214 -16.64 -17.66 1.16
C ASN A 214 -17.06 -18.67 0.08
N LYS A 215 -16.13 -19.54 -0.37
CA LYS A 215 -16.43 -20.62 -1.31
C LYS A 215 -17.44 -21.62 -0.71
N LYS A 216 -17.23 -22.03 0.55
CA LYS A 216 -18.13 -22.94 1.26
C LYS A 216 -19.52 -22.35 1.47
N LEU A 217 -19.62 -21.05 1.75
CA LEU A 217 -20.89 -20.33 1.91
C LEU A 217 -21.67 -20.19 0.60
N GLU A 218 -20.96 -20.04 -0.53
CA GLU A 218 -21.56 -19.96 -1.87
C GLU A 218 -22.28 -21.27 -2.23
N GLU A 219 -21.73 -22.42 -1.85
CA GLU A 219 -22.30 -23.75 -2.10
C GLU A 219 -23.57 -24.01 -1.25
N GLY A 220 -23.64 -23.49 -0.02
CA GLY A 220 -24.74 -23.77 0.92
C GLY A 220 -25.99 -22.88 0.82
N THR A 221 -25.98 -21.79 0.05
CA THR A 221 -27.05 -20.76 0.08
C THR A 221 -27.88 -20.71 -1.21
N ARG A 222 -28.42 -21.87 -1.63
CA ARG A 222 -29.15 -22.01 -2.90
C ARG A 222 -30.58 -21.43 -2.90
N TYR A 223 -31.24 -21.31 -1.74
CA TYR A 223 -32.71 -21.19 -1.66
C TYR A 223 -33.30 -19.78 -1.36
N TYR A 224 -32.57 -18.81 -0.78
CA TYR A 224 -33.11 -17.48 -0.45
C TYR A 224 -32.48 -16.34 -1.28
N VAL A 225 -33.29 -15.68 -2.13
CA VAL A 225 -32.81 -14.70 -3.15
C VAL A 225 -32.22 -13.41 -2.54
N SER A 226 -32.87 -12.82 -1.53
CA SER A 226 -32.39 -11.58 -0.90
C SER A 226 -31.08 -11.78 -0.13
N GLN A 227 -31.01 -12.86 0.67
CA GLN A 227 -29.77 -13.22 1.38
C GLN A 227 -28.64 -13.57 0.41
N ARG A 228 -28.96 -14.19 -0.74
CA ARG A 228 -27.99 -14.47 -1.80
C ARG A 228 -27.44 -13.18 -2.42
N TYR A 229 -28.24 -12.15 -2.62
CA TYR A 229 -27.78 -10.88 -3.19
C TYR A 229 -26.77 -10.19 -2.26
N ILE A 230 -27.11 -10.02 -0.97
CA ILE A 230 -26.24 -9.38 0.04
C ILE A 230 -24.93 -10.16 0.21
N LYS A 231 -25.01 -11.49 0.34
CA LYS A 231 -23.82 -12.34 0.44
C LYS A 231 -22.98 -12.30 -0.84
N ARG A 232 -23.59 -12.26 -2.02
CA ARG A 232 -22.88 -12.19 -3.30
C ARG A 232 -22.16 -10.85 -3.50
N GLU A 233 -22.72 -9.76 -3.02
CA GLU A 233 -22.05 -8.45 -3.02
C GLU A 233 -20.82 -8.45 -2.11
N ALA A 234 -20.96 -8.97 -0.88
CA ALA A 234 -19.84 -9.15 0.05
C ALA A 234 -18.75 -10.06 -0.55
N LEU A 235 -19.12 -11.18 -1.16
CA LEU A 235 -18.22 -12.13 -1.84
C LEU A 235 -17.45 -11.48 -3.00
N HIS A 236 -18.14 -10.75 -3.88
CA HIS A 236 -17.50 -10.08 -5.01
C HIS A 236 -16.55 -8.98 -4.55
N SER A 237 -16.97 -8.15 -3.59
CA SER A 237 -16.14 -7.07 -3.07
C SER A 237 -14.91 -7.61 -2.32
N THR A 238 -15.05 -8.73 -1.61
CA THR A 238 -13.95 -9.45 -0.96
C THR A 238 -12.95 -10.01 -1.95
N ARG A 239 -13.41 -10.62 -3.04
CA ARG A 239 -12.54 -11.15 -4.09
C ARG A 239 -11.71 -10.04 -4.74
N ILE A 240 -12.33 -8.90 -5.06
CA ILE A 240 -11.63 -7.72 -5.61
C ILE A 240 -10.50 -7.28 -4.67
N ILE A 241 -10.81 -7.09 -3.39
CA ILE A 241 -9.84 -6.59 -2.40
C ILE A 241 -8.73 -7.60 -2.16
N SER A 242 -9.05 -8.88 -2.02
CA SER A 242 -8.04 -9.93 -1.83
C SER A 242 -7.04 -9.96 -2.99
N TYR A 243 -7.49 -9.77 -4.22
CA TYR A 243 -6.60 -9.69 -5.38
C TYR A 243 -5.77 -8.41 -5.44
N ILE A 244 -6.32 -7.26 -5.03
CA ILE A 244 -5.58 -6.00 -4.95
C ILE A 244 -4.51 -6.10 -3.85
N ALA A 245 -4.84 -6.80 -2.76
CA ALA A 245 -4.00 -6.93 -1.59
C ALA A 245 -2.73 -7.74 -1.83
N VAL A 246 -2.79 -8.80 -2.65
CA VAL A 246 -1.65 -9.70 -2.87
C VAL A 246 -0.40 -8.98 -3.41
N PRO A 247 -0.46 -8.16 -4.48
CA PRO A 247 0.71 -7.45 -4.97
C PRO A 247 1.23 -6.37 -4.01
N GLN A 248 0.33 -5.72 -3.28
CA GLN A 248 0.73 -4.74 -2.26
C GLN A 248 1.44 -5.40 -1.09
N PHE A 249 0.89 -6.50 -0.58
CA PHE A 249 1.52 -7.31 0.46
C PHE A 249 2.87 -7.86 0.02
N LEU A 250 2.97 -8.35 -1.21
CA LEU A 250 4.24 -8.81 -1.76
C LEU A 250 5.26 -7.67 -1.83
N GLY A 251 4.90 -6.52 -2.38
CA GLY A 251 5.79 -5.36 -2.49
C GLY A 251 6.28 -4.83 -1.14
N LEU A 252 5.40 -4.80 -0.13
CA LEU A 252 5.71 -4.34 1.23
C LEU A 252 6.47 -5.39 2.06
N ALA A 253 6.18 -6.68 1.87
CA ALA A 253 6.93 -7.78 2.47
C ALA A 253 8.35 -7.85 1.90
N LEU A 254 8.51 -7.71 0.59
CA LEU A 254 9.82 -7.65 -0.06
C LEU A 254 10.65 -6.48 0.47
N TYR A 255 10.07 -5.28 0.53
CA TYR A 255 10.75 -4.11 1.09
C TYR A 255 11.21 -4.36 2.53
N SER A 256 10.30 -4.77 3.41
CA SER A 256 10.60 -4.96 4.84
C SER A 256 11.64 -6.07 5.05
N THR A 257 11.54 -7.19 4.34
CA THR A 257 12.46 -8.33 4.45
C THR A 257 13.85 -7.98 3.92
N ILE A 258 13.93 -7.34 2.75
CA ILE A 258 15.21 -6.95 2.16
C ILE A 258 15.90 -5.92 3.05
N VAL A 259 15.19 -4.86 3.47
CA VAL A 259 15.76 -3.83 4.35
C VAL A 259 16.18 -4.41 5.70
N LEU A 260 15.37 -5.26 6.32
CA LEU A 260 15.73 -5.89 7.59
C LEU A 260 16.99 -6.76 7.43
N THR A 261 17.05 -7.57 6.38
CA THR A 261 18.20 -8.45 6.10
C THR A 261 19.47 -7.63 5.88
N LEU A 262 19.39 -6.56 5.09
CA LEU A 262 20.50 -5.63 4.85
C LEU A 262 20.96 -4.97 6.15
N ARG A 263 20.03 -4.54 7.02
CA ARG A 263 20.38 -3.90 8.30
C ARG A 263 21.03 -4.87 9.28
N LEU A 264 20.56 -6.12 9.36
CA LEU A 264 21.13 -7.14 10.24
C LEU A 264 22.54 -7.55 9.79
N HIS A 265 22.81 -7.55 8.49
CA HIS A 265 24.11 -7.91 7.92
C HIS A 265 24.96 -6.70 7.50
N LYS A 266 24.65 -5.50 8.01
CA LYS A 266 25.35 -4.25 7.65
C LYS A 266 26.86 -4.34 7.85
N THR A 267 27.33 -5.07 8.86
CA THR A 267 28.75 -5.23 9.18
C THR A 267 29.51 -6.12 8.18
N MET A 268 28.81 -6.94 7.39
CA MET A 268 29.40 -7.84 6.41
C MET A 268 29.41 -7.26 4.98
N ILE A 269 28.70 -6.16 4.75
CA ILE A 269 28.50 -5.57 3.42
C ILE A 269 29.35 -4.29 3.31
N PRO A 270 30.18 -4.15 2.25
CA PRO A 270 30.88 -2.90 1.99
C PRO A 270 29.92 -1.71 1.92
N VAL A 271 30.31 -0.59 2.52
CA VAL A 271 29.45 0.61 2.64
C VAL A 271 28.97 1.12 1.28
N SER A 272 29.83 1.03 0.26
CA SER A 272 29.54 1.38 -1.14
C SER A 272 28.43 0.50 -1.75
N MET A 273 28.42 -0.80 -1.45
CA MET A 273 27.45 -1.75 -1.96
C MET A 273 26.12 -1.68 -1.18
N TYR A 274 26.19 -1.54 0.14
CA TYR A 274 25.02 -1.49 1.02
C TYR A 274 24.03 -0.42 0.58
N HIS A 275 24.49 0.82 0.40
CA HIS A 275 23.61 1.92 0.08
C HIS A 275 23.03 1.78 -1.34
N ASN A 276 23.80 1.30 -2.32
CA ASN A 276 23.26 1.06 -3.67
C ASN A 276 22.14 0.01 -3.65
N ILE A 277 22.35 -1.11 -2.94
CA ILE A 277 21.31 -2.15 -2.81
C ILE A 277 20.07 -1.58 -2.14
N VAL A 278 20.21 -0.78 -1.07
CA VAL A 278 19.06 -0.20 -0.35
C VAL A 278 18.19 0.67 -1.28
N TRP A 279 18.80 1.44 -2.20
CA TRP A 279 18.06 2.28 -3.13
C TRP A 279 17.22 1.46 -4.12
N TRP A 280 17.79 0.37 -4.65
CA TRP A 280 17.08 -0.52 -5.58
C TRP A 280 16.10 -1.47 -4.88
N ALA A 281 16.36 -1.78 -3.61
CA ALA A 281 15.47 -2.58 -2.76
C ALA A 281 14.23 -1.80 -2.29
N TYR A 282 14.16 -0.49 -2.53
CA TYR A 282 13.02 0.33 -2.13
C TYR A 282 11.81 0.08 -3.07
N THR A 283 11.10 -1.01 -2.84
CA THR A 283 9.96 -1.46 -3.67
C THR A 283 8.63 -0.78 -3.34
N VAL A 284 8.59 0.15 -2.38
CA VAL A 284 7.36 0.81 -1.94
C VAL A 284 6.63 1.57 -3.07
N PRO A 285 7.31 2.34 -3.96
CA PRO A 285 6.64 3.02 -5.08
C PRO A 285 5.99 2.03 -6.07
N LEU A 286 6.60 0.85 -6.26
CA LEU A 286 6.01 -0.22 -7.08
C LEU A 286 4.73 -0.77 -6.44
N ALA A 287 4.70 -0.91 -5.12
CA ALA A 287 3.47 -1.28 -4.41
C ALA A 287 2.42 -0.16 -4.50
N ALA A 288 2.83 1.10 -4.39
CA ALA A 288 1.99 2.28 -4.45
C ALA A 288 1.28 2.43 -5.81
N VAL A 289 2.00 2.25 -6.92
CA VAL A 289 1.42 2.29 -8.28
C VAL A 289 0.51 1.10 -8.59
N SER A 290 0.84 -0.08 -8.04
CA SER A 290 0.06 -1.29 -8.27
C SER A 290 -1.36 -1.17 -7.74
N PHE A 291 -1.56 -0.42 -6.65
CA PHE A 291 -2.86 -0.26 -6.01
C PHE A 291 -3.93 0.37 -6.90
N PRO A 292 -3.79 1.62 -7.40
CA PRO A 292 -4.79 2.21 -8.27
C PRO A 292 -4.91 1.45 -9.60
N ALA A 293 -3.81 0.88 -10.13
CA ALA A 293 -3.85 0.07 -11.35
C ALA A 293 -4.78 -1.15 -11.21
N LEU A 294 -4.59 -1.93 -10.14
CA LEU A 294 -5.36 -3.13 -9.87
C LEU A 294 -6.81 -2.79 -9.50
N LEU A 295 -7.03 -1.69 -8.78
CA LEU A 295 -8.36 -1.21 -8.46
C LEU A 295 -9.16 -0.89 -9.74
N ILE A 296 -8.57 -0.12 -10.67
CA ILE A 296 -9.20 0.19 -11.96
C ILE A 296 -9.50 -1.10 -12.73
N TYR A 297 -8.51 -1.97 -12.87
CA TYR A 297 -8.63 -3.22 -13.61
C TYR A 297 -9.78 -4.08 -13.07
N ARG A 298 -9.83 -4.30 -11.75
CA ARG A 298 -10.83 -5.18 -11.13
C ARG A 298 -12.23 -4.60 -11.15
N VAL A 299 -12.39 -3.31 -10.88
CA VAL A 299 -13.73 -2.68 -10.94
C VAL A 299 -14.28 -2.71 -12.36
N ASN A 300 -13.45 -2.41 -13.38
CA ASN A 300 -13.86 -2.49 -14.77
C ASN A 300 -14.18 -3.92 -15.22
N GLN A 301 -13.38 -4.90 -14.82
CA GLN A 301 -13.63 -6.31 -15.11
C GLN A 301 -14.99 -6.76 -14.56
N VAL A 302 -15.31 -6.39 -13.32
CA VAL A 302 -16.58 -6.72 -12.69
C VAL A 302 -17.75 -5.99 -13.37
N GLY A 303 -17.57 -4.70 -13.69
CA GLY A 303 -18.58 -3.93 -14.44
C GLY A 303 -18.89 -4.53 -15.81
N SER A 304 -17.86 -4.92 -16.57
CA SER A 304 -17.99 -5.57 -17.88
C SER A 304 -18.68 -6.93 -17.78
N ASN A 305 -18.29 -7.76 -16.80
CA ASN A 305 -18.93 -9.05 -16.56
C ASN A 305 -20.42 -8.89 -16.22
N ARG A 306 -20.78 -7.91 -15.39
CA ARG A 306 -22.17 -7.62 -15.07
C ARG A 306 -22.97 -7.20 -16.31
N LYS A 307 -22.43 -6.30 -17.14
CA LYS A 307 -23.08 -5.90 -18.40
C LYS A 307 -23.30 -7.09 -19.34
N ARG A 308 -22.30 -7.98 -19.48
CA ARG A 308 -22.43 -9.21 -20.28
C ARG A 308 -23.52 -10.15 -19.76
N VAL A 309 -23.60 -10.35 -18.44
CA VAL A 309 -24.63 -11.19 -17.82
C VAL A 309 -26.02 -10.60 -18.01
N ILE A 310 -26.19 -9.29 -17.81
CA ILE A 310 -27.46 -8.60 -18.04
C ILE A 310 -27.86 -8.74 -19.51
N ASN A 311 -26.97 -8.41 -20.44
CA ASN A 311 -27.25 -8.54 -21.87
C ASN A 311 -27.60 -9.98 -22.26
N ARG A 312 -26.96 -10.99 -21.66
CA ARG A 312 -27.30 -12.40 -21.91
C ARG A 312 -28.70 -12.75 -21.40
N ILE A 313 -29.10 -12.24 -20.25
CA ILE A 313 -30.45 -12.46 -19.70
C ILE A 313 -31.50 -11.71 -20.51
N THR A 314 -31.23 -10.44 -20.86
CA THR A 314 -32.17 -9.58 -21.61
C THR A 314 -32.29 -9.98 -23.08
N ALA A 315 -31.21 -10.49 -23.70
CA ALA A 315 -31.24 -11.02 -25.06
C ALA A 315 -31.84 -12.43 -25.14
N LYS A 316 -32.03 -13.11 -24.01
CA LYS A 316 -32.76 -14.37 -23.97
C LYS A 316 -34.26 -14.06 -24.07
N VAL A 317 -34.77 -14.07 -25.30
CA VAL A 317 -36.21 -14.16 -25.55
C VAL A 317 -36.61 -15.58 -25.16
N GLU A 318 -37.05 -15.78 -23.91
CA GLU A 318 -37.57 -17.09 -23.53
C GLU A 318 -38.81 -17.38 -24.36
N THR A 319 -38.69 -18.32 -25.29
CA THR A 319 -39.86 -18.91 -25.93
C THR A 319 -40.65 -19.66 -24.85
N GLN A 320 -41.98 -19.66 -24.99
CA GLN A 320 -42.87 -20.28 -24.02
C GLN A 320 -42.52 -21.76 -23.75
N GLU A 321 -41.97 -22.45 -24.76
CA GLU A 321 -41.45 -23.82 -24.66
C GLU A 321 -40.19 -23.95 -23.79
N GLU A 322 -39.22 -23.05 -23.92
CA GLU A 322 -38.01 -23.07 -23.07
C GLU A 322 -38.36 -22.82 -21.59
N HIS A 323 -39.33 -21.94 -21.33
CA HIS A 323 -39.81 -21.66 -19.98
C HIS A 323 -40.54 -22.88 -19.39
N MET A 324 -41.41 -23.52 -20.18
CA MET A 324 -42.15 -24.71 -19.75
C MET A 324 -41.23 -25.92 -19.51
N LYS A 325 -40.16 -26.06 -20.32
CA LYS A 325 -39.14 -27.11 -20.17
C LYS A 325 -38.30 -26.90 -18.91
N SER A 326 -37.90 -25.67 -18.61
CA SER A 326 -37.22 -25.32 -17.36
C SER A 326 -38.09 -25.58 -16.12
N LEU A 327 -39.40 -25.36 -16.20
CA LEU A 327 -40.32 -25.65 -15.10
C LEU A 327 -40.48 -27.16 -14.90
N LYS A 328 -40.56 -27.94 -15.99
CA LYS A 328 -40.56 -29.41 -15.90
C LYS A 328 -39.28 -29.96 -15.27
N ASP A 329 -38.11 -29.45 -15.63
CA ASP A 329 -36.82 -29.89 -15.05
C ASP A 329 -36.66 -29.49 -13.57
N LEU A 330 -37.42 -28.50 -13.08
CA LEU A 330 -37.42 -28.09 -11.67
C LEU A 330 -38.41 -28.87 -10.80
N TRP A 331 -39.45 -29.44 -11.42
CA TRP A 331 -40.56 -30.13 -10.75
C TRP A 331 -40.63 -31.64 -11.04
N GLY A 332 -39.77 -32.14 -11.93
CA GLY A 332 -39.67 -33.55 -12.34
C GLY A 332 -38.62 -34.32 -11.57
#